data_AF-A0A923XHW1-F1
#
_entry.id   AF-A0A923XHW1-F1
#
_cell.length_a   1.000
_cell.length_b   1.000
_cell.length_c   1.000
_cell.angle_alpha   90.00
_cell.angle_beta   90.00
_cell.angle_gamma   90.00
#
_symmetry.space_group_name_H-M   'P 1'
#
loop_
_entity.id
_entity.type
_entity.pdbx_description
1 polymer ?
#
loop_
_entity_poly.entity_id
_entity_poly.type
_entity_poly.pdbx_seq_one_letter_code
_entity_poly.pdbx_strand_id
1 'polypeptide(L)'
;MHSAFDFSAPALAELARADVARALAEDVGDGDLTAALVPQGRRARARVLARESAVICGAPWVEAALRQVDPGLQFRWLVPEGGRSTA
;
A
#
# COMPACT_ATOMS: atom_id res chain seq x y z
N MET A 1 17.50 24.93 -13.35
CA MET A 1 18.14 23.60 -13.34
C MET A 1 17.04 22.58 -13.21
N HIS A 2 16.71 21.85 -14.29
CA HIS A 2 15.73 20.76 -14.19
C HIS A 2 16.38 19.64 -13.40
N SER A 3 16.02 19.51 -12.12
CA SER A 3 16.29 18.27 -11.39
C SER A 3 15.53 17.18 -12.14
N ALA A 4 16.24 16.27 -12.79
CA ALA A 4 15.62 15.11 -13.41
C ALA A 4 14.98 14.30 -12.28
N PHE A 5 13.72 13.90 -12.45
CA PHE A 5 13.10 12.97 -11.53
C PHE A 5 13.81 11.61 -11.64
N ASP A 6 14.27 11.09 -10.50
CA ASP A 6 14.84 9.75 -10.42
C ASP A 6 13.70 8.73 -10.30
N PHE A 7 13.46 7.99 -11.39
CA PHE A 7 12.45 6.93 -11.45
C PHE A 7 13.03 5.54 -11.22
N SER A 8 14.26 5.44 -10.69
CA SER A 8 14.84 4.16 -10.32
C SER A 8 14.01 3.48 -9.22
N ALA A 9 13.99 2.15 -9.23
CA ALA A 9 13.24 1.37 -8.24
C ALA A 9 13.60 1.72 -6.78
N PRO A 10 14.88 1.93 -6.40
CA PRO A 10 15.23 2.37 -5.05
C PRO A 10 14.67 3.76 -4.70
N ALA A 11 14.73 4.72 -5.64
CA ALA A 11 14.20 6.06 -5.42
C ALA A 11 12.67 6.05 -5.24
N LEU A 12 11.96 5.27 -6.05
CA LEU A 12 10.51 5.08 -5.91
C LEU A 12 10.13 4.38 -4.62
N ALA A 13 10.90 3.37 -4.18
CA ALA A 13 10.66 2.69 -2.91
C ALA A 13 10.82 3.64 -1.71
N GLU A 14 11.85 4.49 -1.73
CA GLU A 14 12.07 5.48 -0.68
C GLU A 14 10.99 6.55 -0.66
N LEU A 15 10.59 7.05 -1.84
CA LEU A 15 9.48 7.98 -1.98
C LEU A 15 8.18 7.37 -1.43
N ALA A 16 7.84 6.16 -1.86
CA ALA A 16 6.65 5.45 -1.41
C ALA A 16 6.64 5.26 0.12
N ARG A 17 7.78 4.90 0.71
CA ARG A 17 7.93 4.76 2.16
C ARG A 17 7.62 6.07 2.89
N ALA A 18 8.18 7.18 2.41
CA ALA A 18 7.96 8.51 2.99
C ALA A 18 6.52 8.99 2.81
N ASP A 19 5.93 8.77 1.63
CA ASP A 19 4.54 9.13 1.34
C ASP A 19 3.55 8.38 2.22
N VAL A 20 3.73 7.07 2.33
CA VAL A 20 2.92 6.21 3.19
C VAL A 20 3.04 6.62 4.65
N ALA A 21 4.25 6.93 5.13
CA ALA A 21 4.42 7.37 6.52
C ALA A 21 3.62 8.64 6.82
N ARG A 22 3.60 9.59 5.88
CA ARG A 22 2.79 10.81 6.00
C ARG A 22 1.29 10.50 5.95
N ALA A 23 0.86 9.63 5.06
CA ALA A 23 -0.55 9.24 4.92
C ALA A 23 -1.06 8.50 6.18
N LEU A 24 -0.27 7.57 6.73
CA LEU A 24 -0.63 6.87 7.97
C LEU A 24 -0.67 7.81 9.17
N ALA A 25 0.26 8.77 9.26
CA ALA A 25 0.23 9.78 10.32
C ALA A 25 -1.02 10.68 10.24
N GLU A 26 -1.52 10.95 9.04
CA GLU A 26 -2.73 11.75 8.81
C GLU A 26 -4.02 10.96 9.09
N ASP A 27 -4.14 9.73 8.57
CA ASP A 27 -5.37 8.93 8.64
C ASP A 27 -5.52 8.17 9.97
N VAL A 28 -4.43 7.62 10.51
CA VAL A 28 -4.45 6.78 11.71
C VAL A 28 -4.01 7.54 12.96
N GLY A 29 -3.01 8.43 12.85
CA GLY A 29 -2.49 9.19 13.98
C GLY A 29 -2.12 8.32 15.18
N ASP A 30 -2.74 8.59 16.33
CA ASP A 30 -2.53 7.85 17.59
C ASP A 30 -3.20 6.46 17.63
N GLY A 31 -4.00 6.12 16.62
CA GLY A 31 -4.61 4.79 16.45
C GLY A 31 -6.03 4.82 15.88
N ASP A 32 -6.47 3.67 15.38
CA ASP A 32 -7.84 3.47 14.87
C ASP A 32 -8.77 2.93 15.98
N LEU A 33 -9.62 3.81 16.51
CA LEU A 33 -10.60 3.48 17.56
C LEU A 33 -11.66 2.47 17.11
N THR A 34 -11.99 2.44 15.81
CA THR A 34 -12.96 1.49 15.27
C THR A 34 -12.32 0.11 15.16
N ALA A 35 -11.06 0.03 14.72
CA ALA A 35 -10.30 -1.21 14.70
C ALA A 35 -10.05 -1.76 16.12
N ALA A 36 -9.98 -0.90 17.15
CA ALA A 36 -9.84 -1.31 18.55
C ALA A 36 -11.02 -2.17 19.08
N LEU A 37 -12.16 -2.19 18.38
CA LEU A 37 -13.29 -3.08 18.68
C LEU A 37 -13.04 -4.53 18.23
N VAL A 38 -12.03 -4.77 17.38
CA VAL A 38 -11.67 -6.12 16.93
C VAL A 38 -10.76 -6.77 17.98
N PRO A 39 -11.05 -8.02 18.42
CA PRO A 39 -10.19 -8.71 19.37
C PRO A 39 -8.74 -8.80 18.89
N GLN A 40 -7.79 -8.46 19.78
CA GLN A 40 -6.37 -8.56 19.48
C GLN A 40 -5.99 -9.97 19.03
N GLY A 41 -5.10 -10.05 18.04
CA GLY A 41 -4.64 -11.32 17.45
C GLY A 41 -5.63 -11.98 16.49
N ARG A 42 -6.83 -11.42 16.27
CA ARG A 42 -7.75 -11.93 15.25
C ARG A 42 -7.14 -11.78 13.87
N ARG A 43 -7.00 -12.90 13.16
CA ARG A 43 -6.50 -12.94 11.78
C ARG A 43 -7.66 -12.84 10.80
N ALA A 44 -7.43 -12.11 9.72
CA ALA A 44 -8.38 -11.97 8.62
C ALA A 44 -7.69 -12.22 7.27
N ARG A 45 -8.50 -12.44 6.24
CA ARG A 45 -8.07 -12.46 4.85
C ARG A 45 -8.94 -11.49 4.06
N ALA A 46 -8.29 -10.61 3.33
CA ALA A 46 -8.94 -9.63 2.46
C ALA A 46 -8.50 -9.80 1.00
N ARG A 47 -9.24 -9.19 0.08
CA ARG A 47 -8.90 -9.09 -1.34
C ARG A 47 -9.18 -7.68 -1.81
N VAL A 48 -8.25 -7.11 -2.57
CA VAL A 48 -8.49 -5.88 -3.34
C VAL A 48 -9.15 -6.28 -4.66
N LEU A 49 -10.25 -5.63 -5.00
CA LEU A 49 -11.02 -5.88 -6.21
C LEU A 49 -11.07 -4.59 -7.04
N ALA A 50 -10.63 -4.66 -8.29
CA ALA A 50 -10.92 -3.62 -9.27
C ALA A 50 -12.39 -3.73 -9.66
N ARG A 51 -13.18 -2.67 -9.44
CA ARG A 51 -14.61 -2.64 -9.78
C ARG A 51 -14.87 -2.25 -11.23
N GLU A 52 -13.83 -1.80 -11.92
CA GLU A 52 -13.84 -1.37 -13.31
C GLU A 52 -12.56 -1.88 -13.99
N SER A 53 -12.55 -1.87 -15.32
CA SER A 53 -11.35 -2.23 -16.07
C SER A 53 -10.24 -1.19 -15.83
N ALA A 54 -9.06 -1.64 -15.42
CA ALA A 54 -7.96 -0.76 -15.02
C ALA A 54 -6.60 -1.33 -15.41
N VAL A 55 -5.59 -0.46 -15.50
CA VAL A 55 -4.18 -0.86 -15.45
C VAL A 55 -3.72 -0.68 -14.01
N ILE A 56 -3.17 -1.73 -13.41
CA ILE A 56 -2.70 -1.69 -12.04
C ILE A 56 -1.41 -0.90 -11.96
N CYS A 57 -1.36 0.10 -11.08
CA CYS A 57 -0.14 0.85 -10.79
C CYS A 57 -0.01 1.18 -9.30
N GLY A 58 1.21 1.51 -8.86
CA GLY A 58 1.49 1.97 -7.50
C GLY A 58 1.89 0.86 -6.52
N ALA A 59 2.38 -0.30 -7.00
CA ALA A 59 2.83 -1.40 -6.16
C ALA A 59 3.77 -0.96 -5.01
N PRO A 60 4.78 -0.09 -5.19
CA PRO A 60 5.64 0.35 -4.09
C PRO A 60 4.89 0.98 -2.90
N TRP A 61 3.81 1.74 -3.16
CA TRP A 61 3.01 2.38 -2.11
C TRP A 61 2.15 1.36 -1.37
N VAL A 62 1.54 0.40 -2.08
CA VAL A 62 0.77 -0.68 -1.45
C VAL A 62 1.66 -1.52 -0.55
N GLU A 63 2.84 -1.90 -1.05
CA GLU A 63 3.80 -2.71 -0.29
C GLU A 63 4.33 -1.96 0.94
N ALA A 64 4.68 -0.68 0.78
CA ALA A 64 5.10 0.16 1.90
C ALA A 64 4.00 0.32 2.96
N ALA A 65 2.75 0.55 2.56
CA ALA A 65 1.62 0.67 3.48
C ALA A 65 1.40 -0.62 4.28
N LEU A 66 1.33 -1.76 3.59
CA LEU A 66 1.15 -3.05 4.24
C LEU A 66 2.29 -3.36 5.22
N ARG A 67 3.54 -3.11 4.82
CA ARG A 67 4.72 -3.37 5.67
C ARG A 67 4.81 -2.45 6.87
N GLN A 68 4.41 -1.19 6.75
CA GLN A 68 4.41 -0.23 7.87
C GLN A 68 3.32 -0.54 8.88
N VAL A 69 2.14 -0.99 8.42
CA VAL A 69 1.02 -1.38 9.30
C VAL A 69 1.27 -2.73 9.97
N ASP A 70 1.73 -3.75 9.22
CA ASP A 70 2.06 -5.07 9.74
C ASP A 70 3.23 -5.70 8.95
N PRO A 71 4.46 -5.69 9.50
CA PRO A 71 5.63 -6.28 8.85
C PRO A 71 5.51 -7.79 8.56
N GLY A 72 4.64 -8.49 9.29
CA GLY A 72 4.38 -9.93 9.18
C GLY A 72 3.25 -10.30 8.22
N LEU A 73 2.54 -9.31 7.65
CA LEU A 73 1.44 -9.56 6.72
C LEU A 73 1.94 -10.25 5.45
N GLN A 74 1.18 -11.24 5.00
CA GLN A 74 1.41 -11.94 3.73
C GLN A 74 0.40 -11.46 2.69
N PHE A 75 0.89 -11.10 1.51
CA PHE A 75 0.07 -10.74 0.36
C PHE A 75 0.60 -11.38 -0.91
N ARG A 76 -0.24 -11.44 -1.93
CA ARG A 76 0.11 -11.90 -3.27
C ARG A 76 -0.56 -11.02 -4.31
N TRP A 77 0.20 -10.62 -5.32
CA TRP A 77 -0.34 -9.95 -6.49
C TRP A 77 -1.06 -10.98 -7.38
N LEU A 78 -2.33 -10.72 -7.69
CA LEU A 78 -3.08 -11.50 -8.68
C LEU A 78 -2.92 -10.91 -10.09
N VAL A 79 -2.70 -9.60 -10.17
CA VAL A 79 -2.36 -8.86 -11.37
C VAL A 79 -1.13 -8.02 -11.01
N PRO A 80 -0.01 -8.14 -11.75
CA PRO A 80 1.21 -7.39 -11.45
C PRO A 80 1.07 -5.90 -11.83
N GLU A 81 2.00 -5.08 -11.34
CA GLU A 81 2.20 -3.69 -11.80
C GLU A 81 2.25 -3.64 -13.34
N GLY A 82 1.53 -2.69 -13.93
CA GLY A 82 1.37 -2.56 -15.39
C GLY A 82 0.41 -3.58 -16.02
N GLY A 83 -0.07 -4.57 -15.28
CA GLY A 83 -1.05 -5.54 -15.73
C GLY A 83 -2.45 -4.93 -15.88
N ARG A 84 -3.23 -5.44 -16.82
CA ARG A 84 -4.63 -5.03 -17.02
C ARG A 84 -5.58 -5.94 -16.24
N SER A 85 -6.44 -5.35 -15.43
CA SER A 85 -7.60 -6.00 -14.82
C SER A 85 -8.84 -5.67 -15.65
N THR A 86 -9.68 -6.66 -15.92
CA THR A 86 -10.98 -6.48 -16.56
C THR A 86 -12.10 -6.70 -15.54
N ALA A 87 -13.26 -6.07 -15.78
CA ALA A 87 -14.47 -6.32 -15.00
C ALA A 87 -15.07 -7.69 -15.32
#